data_AF-A0A358R3W9-F1
#
_entry.id   AF-A0A358R3W9-F1
#
_cell.length_a   1.000
_cell.length_b   1.000
_cell.length_c   1.000
_cell.angle_alpha   90.00
_cell.angle_beta   90.00
_cell.angle_gamma   90.00
#
_symmetry.space_group_name_H-M   'P 1'
#
loop_
_entity.id
_entity.type
_entity.pdbx_description
1 polymer ?
#
loop_
_entity_poly.entity_id
_entity_poly.type
_entity_poly.pdbx_seq_one_letter_code
_entity_poly.pdbx_strand_id
1 'polypeptide(L)'
;RIQQLLTGYTLAHELGHNMGLGHSRSQASNTAGLFGGLFHYSVGYQWVTENEAFVTVMGYGEFKQTLSGDTVFTQDAAVFSSPDVIWQGVAAGTLEPIYGP
;
A
#
# COMPACT_ATOMS: atom_id res chain seq x y z
N ARG A 1 11.17 -0.59 -22.79
CA ARG A 1 10.56 0.20 -21.70
C ARG A 1 9.06 -0.09 -21.71
N ILE A 2 8.50 -0.54 -20.59
CA ILE A 2 7.04 -0.53 -20.40
C ILE A 2 6.72 0.82 -19.76
N GLN A 3 5.83 1.60 -20.36
CA GLN A 3 5.45 2.93 -19.88
C GLN A 3 3.92 3.02 -19.91
N GLN A 4 3.29 3.26 -18.76
CA GLN A 4 1.84 3.46 -18.71
C GLN A 4 1.50 4.88 -19.17
N LEU A 5 0.47 5.00 -20.01
CA LEU A 5 0.02 6.26 -20.64
C LEU A 5 -1.13 6.95 -19.89
N LEU A 6 -1.73 6.30 -18.89
CA LEU A 6 -2.89 6.78 -18.12
C LEU A 6 -2.52 7.13 -16.67
N THR A 7 -3.27 8.05 -16.07
CA THR A 7 -3.23 8.37 -14.63
C THR A 7 -3.64 7.15 -13.79
N GLY A 8 -2.85 6.81 -12.77
CA GLY A 8 -3.07 5.69 -11.83
C GLY A 8 -1.98 4.62 -11.91
N TYR A 9 -1.92 3.70 -10.94
CA TYR A 9 -0.93 2.60 -10.91
C TYR A 9 -1.49 1.25 -11.37
N THR A 10 -2.57 1.23 -12.17
CA THR A 10 -3.29 0.01 -12.57
C THR A 10 -2.40 -1.00 -13.30
N LEU A 11 -1.56 -0.60 -14.26
CA LEU A 11 -0.68 -1.56 -14.93
C LEU A 11 0.31 -2.19 -13.94
N ALA A 12 0.87 -1.38 -13.06
CA ALA A 12 1.78 -1.88 -12.02
C ALA A 12 1.04 -2.79 -11.02
N HIS A 13 -0.22 -2.48 -10.69
CA HIS A 13 -1.08 -3.30 -9.84
C HIS A 13 -1.32 -4.70 -10.44
N GLU A 14 -1.74 -4.76 -11.70
CA GLU A 14 -1.99 -6.04 -12.38
C GLU A 14 -0.70 -6.85 -12.62
N LEU A 15 0.43 -6.16 -12.87
CA LEU A 15 1.73 -6.82 -12.90
C LEU A 15 2.12 -7.36 -11.52
N GLY A 16 1.81 -6.63 -10.45
CA GLY A 16 2.00 -7.09 -9.08
C GLY A 16 1.24 -8.38 -8.79
N HIS A 17 -0.02 -8.48 -9.25
CA HIS A 17 -0.78 -9.73 -9.16
C HIS A 17 -0.10 -10.90 -9.89
N ASN A 18 0.43 -10.68 -11.11
CA ASN A 18 1.20 -11.69 -11.83
C ASN A 18 2.49 -12.10 -11.11
N MET A 19 3.05 -11.22 -10.27
CA MET A 19 4.21 -11.48 -9.42
C MET A 19 3.86 -12.07 -8.05
N GLY A 20 2.58 -12.38 -7.80
CA GLY A 20 2.10 -12.98 -6.56
C GLY A 20 1.83 -11.99 -5.42
N LEU A 21 1.70 -10.69 -5.74
CA LEU A 21 1.33 -9.68 -4.74
C LEU A 21 -0.19 -9.63 -4.53
N GLY A 22 -0.59 -9.55 -3.26
CA GLY A 22 -1.98 -9.37 -2.86
C GLY A 22 -2.33 -7.91 -2.58
N HIS A 23 -3.62 -7.62 -2.38
CA HIS A 23 -4.03 -6.27 -1.96
C HIS A 23 -3.67 -5.97 -0.51
N SER A 24 -3.89 -4.74 -0.03
CA SER A 24 -3.62 -4.40 1.38
C SER A 24 -4.45 -5.25 2.34
N ARG A 25 -3.91 -5.50 3.54
CA ARG A 25 -4.67 -6.13 4.65
C ARG A 25 -5.65 -5.15 5.30
N SER A 26 -5.32 -3.86 5.20
CA SER A 26 -5.96 -2.77 5.92
C SER A 26 -7.04 -2.05 5.12
N GLN A 27 -7.30 -2.50 3.89
CA GLN A 27 -8.29 -1.89 3.02
C GLN A 27 -9.71 -2.37 3.31
N ALA A 28 -10.72 -1.62 2.87
CA ALA A 28 -12.10 -1.95 3.19
C ALA A 28 -12.66 -3.18 2.43
N SER A 29 -12.11 -3.52 1.27
CA SER A 29 -12.64 -4.57 0.37
C SER A 29 -11.52 -5.33 -0.32
N ASN A 30 -11.75 -6.58 -0.72
CA ASN A 30 -10.73 -7.46 -1.34
C ASN A 30 -9.44 -7.56 -0.50
N THR A 31 -9.56 -7.58 0.83
CA THR A 31 -8.40 -7.62 1.72
C THR A 31 -7.57 -8.88 1.54
N ALA A 32 -6.25 -8.74 1.59
CA ALA A 32 -5.40 -9.90 1.75
C ALA A 32 -5.61 -10.53 3.14
N GLY A 33 -5.39 -11.85 3.22
CA GLY A 33 -5.41 -12.56 4.50
C GLY A 33 -4.30 -12.06 5.45
N LEU A 34 -4.43 -12.41 6.73
CA LEU A 34 -3.52 -11.98 7.80
C LEU A 34 -2.02 -12.18 7.49
N PHE A 35 -1.67 -13.29 6.82
CA PHE A 35 -0.29 -13.57 6.45
C PHE A 35 0.09 -12.99 5.08
N GLY A 36 -0.88 -12.54 4.28
CA GLY A 36 -0.67 -12.01 2.92
C GLY A 36 -0.18 -13.07 1.95
N GLY A 37 0.94 -12.79 1.28
CA GLY A 37 1.61 -13.69 0.34
C GLY A 37 2.85 -14.38 0.97
N LEU A 38 3.91 -14.53 0.18
CA LEU A 38 5.15 -15.19 0.61
C LEU A 38 5.85 -14.46 1.78
N PHE A 39 5.77 -13.13 1.79
CA PHE A 39 6.28 -12.26 2.85
C PHE A 39 5.21 -11.28 3.34
N HIS A 40 5.43 -10.68 4.50
CA HIS A 40 4.50 -9.70 5.05
C HIS A 40 4.32 -8.46 4.15
N TYR A 41 5.34 -8.12 3.37
CA TYR A 41 5.32 -7.07 2.36
C TYR A 41 4.95 -7.56 0.95
N SER A 42 4.53 -8.83 0.77
CA SER A 42 3.96 -9.32 -0.51
C SER A 42 2.51 -8.86 -0.74
N VAL A 43 2.10 -7.77 -0.10
CA VAL A 43 0.75 -7.21 -0.16
C VAL A 43 0.82 -5.69 -0.19
N GLY A 44 -0.28 -5.02 -0.53
CA GLY A 44 -0.41 -3.59 -0.30
C GLY A 44 -0.14 -3.20 1.16
N TYR A 45 0.42 -2.02 1.33
CA TYR A 45 0.68 -1.35 2.58
C TYR A 45 0.10 0.05 2.53
N GLN A 46 -0.57 0.45 3.60
CA GLN A 46 -1.05 1.81 3.83
C GLN A 46 -0.36 2.35 5.09
N TRP A 47 -0.36 3.66 5.27
CA TRP A 47 0.06 4.25 6.54
C TRP A 47 -0.50 5.65 6.64
N VAL A 48 -0.48 6.17 7.85
CA VAL A 48 -0.87 7.54 8.14
C VAL A 48 0.28 8.27 8.82
N THR A 49 0.39 9.56 8.54
CA THR A 49 1.27 10.50 9.25
C THR A 49 0.38 11.42 10.08
N GLU A 50 0.98 12.49 10.64
CA GLU A 50 0.24 13.52 11.37
C GLU A 50 -0.93 14.07 10.57
N ASN A 51 -0.75 14.32 9.26
CA ASN A 51 -1.71 15.05 8.44
C ASN A 51 -2.04 14.38 7.10
N GLU A 52 -1.41 13.25 6.77
CA GLU A 52 -1.55 12.61 5.48
C GLU A 52 -1.77 11.10 5.62
N ALA A 53 -2.29 10.48 4.57
CA ALA A 53 -2.41 9.04 4.46
C ALA A 53 -1.86 8.60 3.10
N PHE A 54 -1.28 7.39 3.04
CA PHE A 54 -0.63 6.87 1.85
C PHE A 54 -1.00 5.41 1.60
N VAL A 55 -0.86 5.00 0.35
CA VAL A 55 -1.09 3.63 -0.08
C VAL A 55 -0.11 3.22 -1.18
N THR A 56 0.54 2.07 -1.02
CA THR A 56 1.40 1.46 -2.07
C THR A 56 0.55 0.92 -3.23
N VAL A 57 1.19 0.66 -4.36
CA VAL A 57 0.57 0.22 -5.63
C VAL A 57 -0.50 -0.87 -5.49
N MET A 58 -0.34 -1.81 -4.55
CA MET A 58 -1.27 -2.92 -4.39
C MET A 58 -2.47 -2.63 -3.48
N GLY A 59 -2.48 -1.51 -2.75
CA GLY A 59 -3.63 -1.12 -1.94
C GLY A 59 -4.61 -0.25 -2.72
N TYR A 60 -5.87 -0.25 -2.28
CA TYR A 60 -6.86 0.70 -2.78
C TYR A 60 -6.81 2.02 -2.04
N GLY A 61 -7.05 3.10 -2.79
CA GLY A 61 -7.23 4.42 -2.23
C GLY A 61 -8.52 4.50 -1.43
N GLU A 62 -8.45 5.01 -0.20
CA GLU A 62 -9.60 5.13 0.70
C GLU A 62 -9.41 6.25 1.72
N PHE A 63 -10.48 6.59 2.44
CA PHE A 63 -10.41 7.55 3.53
C PHE A 63 -9.81 6.91 4.78
N LYS A 64 -8.80 7.57 5.37
CA LYS A 64 -8.14 7.18 6.62
C LYS A 64 -8.11 8.34 7.60
N GLN A 65 -8.22 8.01 8.88
CA GLN A 65 -7.97 8.97 9.95
C GLN A 65 -6.45 9.09 10.16
N THR A 66 -5.94 10.32 10.08
CA THR A 66 -4.54 10.68 10.36
C THR A 66 -4.27 10.68 11.86
N LEU A 67 -2.99 10.80 12.26
CA LEU A 67 -2.64 10.82 13.70
C LEU A 67 -3.15 12.07 14.42
N SER A 68 -3.33 13.19 13.71
CA SER A 68 -3.97 14.40 14.26
C SER A 68 -5.50 14.29 14.41
N GLY A 69 -6.09 13.22 13.86
CA GLY A 69 -7.52 12.93 13.95
C GLY A 69 -8.35 13.33 12.72
N ASP A 70 -7.75 14.00 11.73
CA ASP A 70 -8.42 14.38 10.49
C ASP A 70 -8.64 13.18 9.57
N THR A 71 -9.76 13.14 8.85
CA THR A 71 -10.01 12.13 7.81
C THR A 71 -9.57 12.63 6.45
N VAL A 72 -8.59 11.98 5.84
CA VAL A 72 -8.04 12.33 4.53
C VAL A 72 -8.10 11.15 3.56
N PHE A 73 -8.12 11.43 2.26
CA PHE A 73 -8.01 10.38 1.25
C PHE A 73 -6.54 9.97 1.07
N THR A 74 -6.25 8.68 1.04
CA THR A 74 -4.88 8.18 0.84
C THR A 74 -4.31 8.65 -0.49
N GLN A 75 -3.06 9.09 -0.46
CA GLN A 75 -2.26 9.42 -1.62
C GLN A 75 -1.50 8.18 -2.11
N ASP A 76 -1.38 8.00 -3.42
CA ASP A 76 -0.63 6.88 -3.97
C ASP A 76 0.88 7.07 -3.77
N ALA A 77 1.51 6.10 -3.11
CA ALA A 77 2.94 5.90 -3.11
C ALA A 77 3.32 4.99 -4.29
N ALA A 78 4.16 5.52 -5.19
CA ALA A 78 4.53 4.92 -6.48
C ALA A 78 5.47 3.70 -6.36
N VAL A 79 5.31 2.89 -5.32
CA VAL A 79 6.19 1.79 -4.93
C VAL A 79 5.37 0.57 -4.51
N PHE A 80 5.92 -0.62 -4.74
CA PHE A 80 5.43 -1.83 -4.09
C PHE A 80 5.85 -1.84 -2.62
N SER A 81 5.08 -2.56 -1.80
CA SER A 81 5.37 -2.67 -0.38
C SER A 81 6.74 -3.30 -0.12
N SER A 82 7.56 -2.65 0.69
CA SER A 82 8.84 -3.16 1.16
C SER A 82 9.30 -2.40 2.41
N PRO A 83 9.76 -3.09 3.48
CA PRO A 83 10.32 -2.43 4.65
C PRO A 83 11.64 -1.68 4.35
N ASP A 84 12.30 -2.00 3.24
CA ASP A 84 13.57 -1.40 2.84
C ASP A 84 13.39 -0.17 1.94
N VAL A 85 12.16 0.12 1.50
CA VAL A 85 11.84 1.28 0.67
C VAL A 85 11.28 2.38 1.56
N ILE A 86 11.86 3.58 1.47
CA ILE A 86 11.42 4.75 2.23
C ILE A 86 10.60 5.67 1.34
N TRP A 87 9.39 6.03 1.79
CA TRP A 87 8.54 7.05 1.20
C TRP A 87 8.37 8.20 2.20
N GLN A 88 8.86 9.38 1.84
CA GLN A 88 8.77 10.59 2.69
C GLN A 88 9.27 10.38 4.14
N GLY A 89 10.31 9.56 4.32
CA GLY A 89 10.91 9.28 5.63
C GLY A 89 10.27 8.13 6.41
N VAL A 90 9.23 7.47 5.88
CA VAL A 90 8.58 6.30 6.49
C VAL A 90 8.82 5.07 5.63
N ALA A 91 9.03 3.91 6.25
CA ALA A 91 9.10 2.65 5.53
C ALA A 91 7.77 2.35 4.83
N ALA A 92 7.80 2.10 3.53
CA ALA A 92 6.64 1.81 2.69
C ALA A 92 6.31 0.31 2.71
N GLY A 93 6.36 -0.32 3.88
CA GLY A 93 6.12 -1.75 4.06
C GLY A 93 6.44 -2.20 5.47
N THR A 94 6.20 -3.47 5.76
CA THR A 94 6.37 -4.04 7.10
C THR A 94 6.90 -5.46 7.05
N LEU A 95 7.63 -5.83 8.10
CA LEU A 95 8.04 -7.21 8.37
C LEU A 95 7.04 -7.95 9.28
N GLU A 96 5.99 -7.27 9.74
CA GLU A 96 5.05 -7.80 10.72
C GLU A 96 3.65 -8.02 10.13
N PRO A 97 2.95 -9.12 10.50
CA PRO A 97 1.58 -9.37 10.04
C PRO A 97 0.56 -8.40 10.62
N ILE A 98 0.81 -7.90 11.83
CA ILE A 98 -0.14 -7.12 12.63
C ILE A 98 0.10 -5.61 12.50
N TYR A 99 1.32 -5.20 12.12
CA TYR A 99 1.68 -3.79 11.90
C TYR A 99 1.69 -3.40 10.42
N GLY A 100 1.11 -4.24 9.56
CA GLY A 100 0.43 -3.72 8.40
C GLY A 100 -0.75 -2.91 8.95
N PRO A 101 -0.83 -1.60 8.69
CA PRO A 101 -1.77 -0.63 9.32
C PRO A 101 -3.17 -1.16 9.66
#